data_AF-A0A959PE35-F1
#
_entry.id   AF-A0A959PE35-F1
#
_cell.length_a   1.000
_cell.length_b   1.000
_cell.length_c   1.000
_cell.angle_alpha   90.00
_cell.angle_beta   90.00
_cell.angle_gamma   90.00
#
_symmetry.space_group_name_H-M   'P 1'
#
loop_
_entity.id
_entity.type
_entity.pdbx_description
1 polymer ?
#
loop_
_entity_poly.entity_id
_entity_poly.type
_entity_poly.pdbx_seq_one_letter_code
_entity_poly.pdbx_strand_id
1 'polypeptide(L)' 'ILPIPMLDGGYIVFLFYEMIVGKPLPEKVQNALQYVGLMIVFGLLIVANGMDIIRGIFG' A
#
# COMPACT_ATOMS: atom_id res chain seq x y z
N ILE A 1 8.49 -20.28 3.07
CA ILE A 1 7.71 -19.15 3.64
C ILE A 1 8.56 -17.91 3.53
N LEU A 2 8.34 -17.07 2.51
CA LEU A 2 9.06 -15.79 2.43
C LEU A 2 8.26 -14.80 3.29
N PRO A 3 8.73 -14.41 4.48
CA PRO A 3 8.11 -13.34 5.23
C PRO A 3 8.55 -12.06 4.52
N ILE A 4 7.73 -11.54 3.63
CA ILE A 4 7.89 -10.15 3.19
C ILE A 4 7.11 -9.29 4.19
N PRO A 5 7.71 -9.00 5.34
CA PRO A 5 7.67 -7.61 5.77
C PRO A 5 8.96 -7.24 6.52
N MET A 6 9.82 -6.39 5.95
CA MET A 6 10.89 -5.80 6.78
C MET A 6 11.22 -4.33 6.53
N LEU A 7 10.84 -3.69 5.41
CA LEU A 7 11.23 -2.28 5.21
C LEU A 7 10.49 -1.50 4.08
N ASP A 8 9.28 -1.88 3.69
CA ASP A 8 8.48 -1.00 2.82
C ASP A 8 7.81 0.06 3.71
N GLY A 9 7.84 1.34 3.34
CA GLY A 9 7.40 2.46 4.19
C GLY A 9 6.02 2.34 4.86
N GLY A 10 5.14 1.45 4.38
CA GLY A 10 3.89 1.08 5.08
C GLY A 10 4.11 0.38 6.42
N TYR A 11 5.19 -0.38 6.58
CA TYR A 11 5.53 -1.09 7.82
C TYR A 11 5.97 -0.14 8.94
N ILE A 12 6.60 0.99 8.59
CA ILE A 12 6.96 2.04 9.56
C ILE A 12 5.71 2.56 10.28
N VAL A 13 4.57 2.65 9.58
CA VAL A 13 3.29 3.08 10.17
C VAL A 13 2.77 2.05 11.19
N PHE A 14 2.95 0.76 10.93
CA PHE A 14 2.62 -0.29 11.89
C PHE A 14 3.53 -0.27 13.12
N LEU A 15 4.82 -0.02 12.92
CA LEU A 15 5.79 0.18 14.00
C LEU A 15 5.45 1.40 14.88
N PHE A 16 5.06 2.53 14.26
CA PHE A 16 4.58 3.71 15.01
C PHE A 16 3.28 3.42 15.77
N TYR A 17 2.33 2.70 15.16
CA TYR A 17 1.12 2.26 15.85
C TYR A 17 1.46 1.37 17.04
N GLU A 18 2.33 0.39 16.87
CA GLU A 18 2.76 -0.53 17.93
C GLU A 18 3.49 0.22 19.05
N MET A 19 4.30 1.23 18.72
CA MET A 19 4.96 2.10 19.70
C MET A 19 3.96 2.91 20.54
N ILE A 20 2.83 3.34 19.97
CA ILE A 20 1.79 4.12 20.67
C ILE A 20 0.85 3.20 21.47
N VAL A 21 0.47 2.05 20.90
CA VAL A 21 -0.56 1.14 21.46
C VAL A 21 0.06 0.03 22.34
N GLY A 22 1.36 -0.24 22.20
CA GLY A 22 2.08 -1.25 22.96
C GLY A 22 1.69 -2.70 22.62
N LYS A 23 0.97 -2.92 21.51
CA LYS A 23 0.54 -4.24 21.06
C LYS A 23 0.78 -4.41 19.56
N PRO A 24 1.33 -5.55 19.11
CA PRO A 24 1.52 -5.82 17.70
C PRO A 24 0.18 -5.97 16.99
N LEU A 25 0.06 -5.36 15.81
CA LEU A 25 -1.11 -5.51 14.96
C LEU A 25 -1.19 -6.96 14.43
N PRO A 26 -2.36 -7.62 14.39
CA PRO A 26 -2.46 -8.98 13.87
C PRO A 26 -1.96 -9.07 12.42
N GLU A 27 -1.16 -10.10 12.11
CA GLU A 27 -0.53 -10.29 10.79
C GLU A 27 -1.56 -10.31 9.65
N LYS A 28 -2.76 -10.84 9.88
CA LYS A 28 -3.88 -10.81 8.92
C LYS A 28 -4.32 -9.38 8.56
N VAL A 29 -4.32 -8.48 9.54
CA VAL A 29 -4.71 -7.06 9.36
C VAL A 29 -3.60 -6.31 8.62
N GLN A 30 -2.33 -6.56 8.98
CA GLN A 30 -1.18 -5.97 8.28
C GLN A 30 -1.19 -6.36 6.80
N ASN A 31 -1.35 -7.65 6.51
CA ASN A 31 -1.41 -8.15 5.13
C ASN A 31 -2.60 -7.58 4.36
N ALA A 32 -3.80 -7.50 4.98
CA ALA A 32 -4.96 -6.91 4.34
C ALA A 32 -4.75 -5.43 4.00
N LEU A 33 -4.19 -4.64 4.91
CA LEU A 33 -3.89 -3.22 4.68
C LEU A 33 -2.82 -3.04 3.59
N GLN A 34 -1.81 -3.90 3.55
CA GLN A 34 -0.79 -3.90 2.50
C GLN A 34 -1.41 -4.16 1.12
N TYR A 35 -2.24 -5.20 0.99
CA TYR A 35 -2.90 -5.54 -0.28
C TYR A 35 -3.88 -4.44 -0.73
N VAL A 36 -4.62 -3.85 0.20
CA VAL A 36 -5.52 -2.73 -0.10
C VAL A 36 -4.73 -1.51 -0.55
N GLY A 37 -3.66 -1.16 0.16
CA GLY A 37 -2.76 -0.06 -0.23
C GLY A 37 -2.15 -0.27 -1.60
N LEU A 38 -1.69 -1.50 -1.89
CA LEU A 38 -1.16 -1.87 -3.19
C LEU A 38 -2.21 -1.75 -4.30
N MET A 39 -3.44 -2.24 -4.07
CA MET A 39 -4.54 -2.09 -5.03
C MET A 39 -4.86 -0.62 -5.32
N ILE A 40 -4.85 0.23 -4.30
CA ILE A 40 -5.13 1.66 -4.46
C ILE A 40 -4.03 2.34 -5.29
N VAL A 41 -2.76 2.09 -4.99
CA VAL A 41 -1.64 2.66 -5.75
C VAL A 41 -1.66 2.18 -7.20
N PHE A 42 -1.84 0.88 -7.44
CA PHE A 42 -1.95 0.34 -8.79
C PHE A 42 -3.17 0.90 -9.54
N GLY A 43 -4.32 1.00 -8.87
CA GLY A 43 -5.52 1.60 -9.43
C GLY A 43 -5.31 3.06 -9.83
N LEU A 44 -4.71 3.86 -8.94
CA LEU A 44 -4.34 5.26 -9.22
C LEU A 44 -3.38 5.37 -10.40
N LEU A 45 -2.39 4.48 -10.47
CA LEU A 45 -1.41 4.46 -11.54
C LEU A 45 -2.09 4.18 -12.89
N ILE A 46 -2.98 3.19 -12.96
CA ILE A 46 -3.77 2.89 -14.16
C ILE A 46 -4.67 4.06 -14.55
N VAL A 47 -5.36 4.67 -13.58
CA VAL A 47 -6.27 5.80 -13.84
C VAL A 47 -5.50 7.02 -14.34
N ALA A 48 -4.39 7.39 -13.67
CA ALA A 48 -3.58 8.53 -14.06
C ALA A 48 -2.95 8.32 -15.45
N ASN A 49 -2.26 7.19 -15.66
CA ASN A 49 -1.64 6.89 -16.96
C ASN A 49 -2.69 6.74 -18.06
N GLY A 50 -3.83 6.10 -17.79
CA GLY A 50 -4.92 5.97 -18.76
C GLY A 50 -5.50 7.33 -19.15
N MET A 51 -5.69 8.25 -18.18
CA MET A 51 -6.14 9.61 -18.44
C MET A 51 -5.11 10.40 -19.25
N ASP A 52 -3.82 10.24 -18.96
CA ASP A 52 -2.72 10.89 -19.70
C ASP A 52 -2.61 10.35 -21.13
N ILE A 53 -2.76 9.04 -21.34
CA ILE A 53 -2.78 8.41 -22.68
C ILE A 53 -3.98 8.90 -23.50
N ILE A 54 -5.18 8.93 -22.90
CA ILE A 54 -6.40 9.41 -23.58
C ILE A 54 -6.21 10.88 -23.98
N ARG A 55 -5.69 11.71 -23.08
CA ARG A 55 -5.39 13.12 -23.38
C ARG A 55 -4.31 13.28 -24.45
N GLY A 56 -3.28 12.44 -24.47
CA GLY A 56 -2.21 12.51 -25.45
C GLY A 56 -2.58 11.97 -26.84
N ILE A 57 -3.64 11.16 -26.95
CA ILE A 57 -4.12 10.59 -28.23
C ILE A 57 -5.29 11.39 -28.81
N PHE A 58 -6.20 11.88 -27.96
CA PHE A 58 -7.43 12.57 -28.38
C PHE A 58 -7.42 14.08 -28.15
N GLY A 59 -6.43 14.62 -27.44
CA GLY A 59 -6.18 16.06 -27.30
C GLY A 59 -5.10 16.52 -28.27
#